data_AF-A0A6G0PZ76-F1
#
_entry.id   AF-A0A6G0PZ76-F1
#
_cell.length_a   1.000
_cell.length_b   1.000
_cell.length_c   1.000
_cell.angle_alpha   90.00
_cell.angle_beta   90.00
_cell.angle_gamma   90.00
#
_symmetry.space_group_name_H-M   'P 1'
#
loop_
_entity.id
_entity.type
_entity.pdbx_description
1 polymer ?
#
loop_
_entity_poly.entity_id
_entity_poly.type
_entity_poly.pdbx_seq_one_letter_code
_entity_poly.pdbx_strand_id
1 'polypeptide(L)' 'STGSVARFANHSCAPNATLERWEVNGEICCGLFAAASIQRGTEITFSYWGTGKKSRHARPCFCGDSTCRGYVPK' A
#
# COMPACT_ATOMS: atom_id res chain seq x y z
N SER A 1 8.23 -16.54 -9.40
CA SER A 1 7.48 -15.86 -8.32
C SER A 1 6.03 -15.66 -8.76
N THR A 2 5.07 -16.03 -7.93
CA THR A 2 3.62 -15.86 -8.19
C THR A 2 3.10 -14.55 -7.57
N GLY A 3 2.05 -13.96 -8.15
CA GLY A 3 1.40 -12.74 -7.65
C GLY A 3 0.65 -11.97 -8.75
N SER A 4 -0.06 -10.91 -8.38
CA SER A 4 -0.74 -9.99 -9.31
C SER A 4 0.04 -8.68 -9.47
N VAL A 5 -0.43 -7.79 -10.35
CA VAL A 5 0.15 -6.45 -10.56
C VAL A 5 0.17 -5.59 -9.29
N ALA A 6 -0.74 -5.85 -8.35
CA ALA A 6 -0.81 -5.12 -7.08
C ALA A 6 0.47 -5.23 -6.23
N ARG A 7 1.32 -6.25 -6.49
CA ARG A 7 2.61 -6.43 -5.81
C ARG A 7 3.60 -5.28 -6.03
N PHE A 8 3.37 -4.45 -7.05
CA PHE A 8 4.23 -3.32 -7.40
C PHE A 8 3.73 -1.99 -6.85
N ALA A 9 2.58 -1.95 -6.18
CA ALA A 9 2.08 -0.73 -5.56
C ALA A 9 3.00 -0.32 -4.40
N ASN A 10 3.52 0.90 -4.48
CA ASN A 10 4.49 1.43 -3.52
C ASN A 10 3.81 1.99 -2.27
N HIS A 11 4.65 2.29 -1.28
CA HIS A 11 4.22 2.99 -0.08
C HIS A 11 4.14 4.51 -0.31
N SER A 12 3.06 5.12 0.21
CA SER A 12 3.05 6.54 0.54
C SER A 12 2.57 6.77 1.98
N CYS A 13 3.12 7.79 2.64
CA CYS A 13 2.65 8.25 3.95
C CYS A 13 1.30 8.97 3.86
N ALA A 14 0.98 9.52 2.68
CA ALA A 14 -0.33 10.04 2.28
C ALA A 14 -0.80 9.24 1.03
N PRO A 15 -1.30 8.01 1.21
CA PRO A 15 -1.68 7.13 0.10
C PRO A 15 -2.98 7.56 -0.59
N ASN A 16 -3.15 7.14 -1.84
CA ASN A 16 -4.40 7.32 -2.60
C ASN A 16 -5.23 6.04 -2.75
N ALA A 17 -4.75 4.91 -2.22
CA ALA A 17 -5.46 3.65 -2.18
C ALA A 17 -5.37 2.95 -0.82
N THR A 18 -6.39 2.14 -0.50
CA THR A 18 -6.53 1.32 0.70
C THR A 18 -6.47 -0.17 0.37
N LEU A 19 -5.85 -0.95 1.24
CA LEU A 19 -5.90 -2.41 1.18
C LEU A 19 -7.07 -2.89 2.04
N GLU A 20 -8.00 -3.62 1.44
CA GLU A 20 -9.20 -4.12 2.11
C GLU A 20 -9.29 -5.64 2.03
N ARG A 21 -9.86 -6.25 3.07
CA ARG A 21 -10.13 -7.69 3.11
C ARG A 21 -11.58 -7.94 2.75
N TRP A 22 -11.80 -8.84 1.80
CA TRP A 22 -13.10 -9.20 1.28
C TRP A 22 -13.27 -10.71 1.26
N GLU A 23 -14.45 -11.19 1.63
CA GLU A 23 -14.84 -12.56 1.35
C GLU A 23 -15.33 -12.66 -0.10
N VAL A 24 -14.71 -13.53 -0.88
CA VAL A 24 -15.06 -13.78 -2.28
C VAL A 24 -15.25 -15.28 -2.43
N ASN A 25 -16.50 -15.72 -2.61
CA ASN A 25 -16.85 -17.15 -2.73
C ASN A 25 -16.33 -18.01 -1.56
N GLY A 26 -16.43 -17.51 -0.33
CA GLY A 26 -15.97 -18.21 0.88
C GLY A 26 -14.46 -18.11 1.17
N GLU A 27 -13.70 -17.40 0.33
CA GLU A 27 -12.26 -17.19 0.52
C GLU A 27 -11.95 -15.74 0.89
N ILE A 28 -11.04 -15.52 1.84
CA ILE A 28 -10.59 -14.17 2.20
C ILE A 28 -9.52 -13.70 1.20
N CYS A 29 -9.87 -12.66 0.44
CA CYS A 29 -9.01 -12.00 -0.52
C CYS A 29 -8.65 -10.59 -0.06
N CYS A 30 -7.52 -10.06 -0.53
CA CYS A 30 -7.15 -8.66 -0.35
C CYS A 30 -7.31 -7.90 -1.67
N GLY A 31 -8.06 -6.81 -1.65
CA GLY A 31 -8.22 -5.89 -2.78
C GLY A 31 -7.58 -4.54 -2.49
N LEU A 32 -7.12 -3.86 -3.55
CA LEU A 32 -6.63 -2.49 -3.48
C LEU A 32 -7.69 -1.56 -4.08
N PHE A 33 -8.22 -0.65 -3.27
CA PHE A 33 -9.33 0.23 -3.63
C PHE A 33 -8.90 1.69 -3.58
N ALA A 34 -9.45 2.52 -4.46
CA ALA A 34 -9.16 3.95 -4.46
C ALA A 34 -9.77 4.61 -3.21
N ALA A 35 -8.96 5.35 -2.46
CA ALA A 35 -9.41 6.10 -1.27
C ALA A 35 -9.99 7.47 -1.65
N ALA A 36 -9.70 7.94 -2.86
CA ALA A 36 -10.18 9.18 -3.44
C ALA A 36 -10.15 9.07 -4.98
N SER A 37 -10.63 10.10 -5.69
CA SER A 37 -10.47 10.17 -7.15
C SER A 37 -8.98 10.23 -7.53
N ILE A 38 -8.54 9.35 -8.45
CA ILE A 38 -7.16 9.26 -8.92
C ILE A 38 -7.09 9.69 -10.39
N GLN A 39 -6.27 10.70 -10.68
CA GLN A 39 -6.07 11.17 -12.05
C GLN A 39 -5.22 10.19 -12.87
N ARG A 40 -5.43 10.16 -14.18
CA ARG A 40 -4.64 9.33 -15.09
C ARG A 40 -3.16 9.70 -14.99
N GLY A 41 -2.31 8.69 -14.82
CA GLY A 41 -0.86 8.86 -14.71
C GLY A 41 -0.36 9.06 -13.28
N THR A 42 -1.25 9.24 -12.29
CA THR A 42 -0.87 9.24 -10.88
C THR A 42 -0.47 7.83 -10.43
N GLU A 43 0.64 7.72 -9.71
CA GLU A 43 1.06 6.46 -9.11
C GLU A 43 0.05 5.98 -8.06
N ILE A 44 -0.31 4.70 -8.10
CA ILE A 44 -1.17 4.09 -7.08
C ILE A 44 -0.30 3.68 -5.88
N THR A 45 -0.61 4.22 -4.71
CA THR A 45 0.15 3.99 -3.47
C THR A 45 -0.77 3.63 -2.31
N PHE A 46 -0.28 2.81 -1.38
CA PHE A 46 -0.99 2.46 -0.16
C PHE A 46 -0.09 2.50 1.07
N SER A 47 -0.70 2.50 2.26
CA SER A 47 0.08 2.46 3.50
C SER A 47 0.59 1.04 3.77
N TYR A 48 1.90 0.87 3.90
CA TYR A 48 2.48 -0.41 4.34
C TYR A 48 2.30 -0.62 5.84
N TRP A 49 2.04 0.46 6.59
CA TRP A 49 1.63 0.40 7.99
C TRP A 49 0.31 -0.35 8.11
N GLY A 50 0.24 -1.34 9.00
CA GLY A 50 -0.96 -2.17 9.19
C GLY A 50 -1.00 -3.46 8.37
N THR A 51 -0.01 -3.72 7.51
CA THR A 51 0.10 -4.99 6.74
C THR A 51 0.55 -6.20 7.58
N GLY A 52 0.63 -6.06 8.91
CA GLY A 52 0.97 -7.15 9.82
C GLY A 52 2.45 -7.52 9.89
N LYS A 53 3.30 -6.96 9.03
CA LYS A 53 4.75 -7.20 9.09
C LYS A 53 5.40 -6.31 10.16
N LYS A 54 5.59 -6.87 11.34
CA LYS A 54 6.45 -6.28 12.38
C LYS A 54 7.91 -6.58 12.01
N SER A 55 8.62 -5.62 11.44
CA SER A 55 10.03 -5.79 11.10
C SER A 55 10.92 -4.87 11.93
N ARG A 56 12.02 -5.44 12.43
CA ARG A 56 13.13 -4.72 13.09
C ARG A 56 14.01 -3.93 12.11
N HIS A 57 13.72 -4.01 10.81
CA HIS A 57 14.54 -3.44 9.75
C HIS A 57 13.69 -2.49 8.88
N ALA A 58 13.50 -1.28 9.37
CA ALA A 58 12.89 -0.22 8.58
C ALA A 58 13.81 0.18 7.40
N ARG A 59 13.22 0.53 6.26
CA ARG A 59 13.95 1.09 5.10
C ARG A 59 13.60 2.57 4.95
N PRO A 60 14.48 3.43 4.41
CA PRO A 60 14.12 4.82 4.14
C PRO A 60 12.89 4.93 3.24
N CYS A 61 12.02 5.88 3.55
CA CYS A 61 10.83 6.20 2.75
C CYS A 61 11.15 7.31 1.75
N PHE A 62 10.75 7.12 0.50
CA PHE A 62 10.97 8.08 -0.59
C PHE A 62 9.65 8.52 -1.24
N CYS A 63 8.54 8.52 -0.49
CA CYS A 63 7.23 8.86 -1.04
C CYS A 63 7.06 10.34 -1.42
N GLY A 64 7.97 11.23 -1.00
CA GLY A 64 7.97 12.64 -1.36
C GLY A 64 6.91 13.51 -0.65
N ASP A 65 6.03 12.93 0.16
CA ASP A 65 5.00 13.69 0.87
C ASP A 65 5.58 14.55 2.00
N SER A 66 5.00 15.74 2.23
CA SER A 66 5.46 16.67 3.27
C SER A 66 5.27 16.12 4.69
N THR A 67 4.36 15.17 4.87
CA THR A 67 4.09 14.47 6.14
C THR A 67 4.78 13.10 6.24
N CYS A 68 5.79 12.86 5.39
CA CYS A 68 6.52 11.60 5.35
C CYS A 68 7.13 11.22 6.71
N ARG A 69 6.92 9.96 7.13
CA ARG A 69 7.48 9.40 8.36
C ARG A 69 8.98 9.10 8.28
N GLY A 70 9.59 9.23 7.09
CA GLY A 70 11.02 8.99 6.84
C GLY A 70 11.42 7.52 6.62
N TYR A 71 10.57 6.57 6.98
CA TYR A 71 10.85 5.13 6.83
C TYR A 71 9.59 4.31 6.53
N VAL A 72 9.79 3.12 5.97
CA VAL A 72 8.75 2.12 5.71
C VAL A 72 9.01 0.86 6.53
N PRO A 73 7.96 0.20 7.05
CA PRO A 73 8.10 -1.11 7.66
C PRO A 73 8.45 -2.15 6.58
N LYS A 74 9.22 -3.18 6.94
CA LYS A 74 9.55 -4.29 6.04
C LYS A 74 8.46 -5.35 6.06
#